data_AF-A0A2A2ENH0-F1
#
_entry.id   AF-A0A2A2ENH0-F1
#
_cell.length_a   1.000
_cell.length_b   1.000
_cell.length_c   1.000
_cell.angle_alpha   90.00
_cell.angle_beta   90.00
_cell.angle_gamma   90.00
#
_symmetry.space_group_name_H-M   'P 1'
#
loop_
_entity.id
_entity.type
_entity.pdbx_description
1 polymer ?
#
loop_
_entity_poly.entity_id
_entity_poly.type
_entity_poly.pdbx_seq_one_letter_code
_entity_poly.pdbx_strand_id
1 'polypeptide(L)'
;MTAPEPEEGTLPSHPATELLAYQTDLWRRGVRYLDTLRERADNMLEHEQAGKPPLLDFDYEMLVDGRRLARPANYALLRITRVGEDCLEDCLDETRPPVMIVDPRAGHGPGIGGFKRDSEVGMALHEGHPVYFVIFFPEPVPGQTLEDVLHVLRRFVETLAERHPGQPPVLYGNCQAGWAIALLSADCEGLVGPAVLNGSPLSYWSGESGVNPMRLAGGLLGGAWLTHLMADLGDGRFDGANLATNFEALKPANTLWQKDYQLFADIDGQRERFLEFERWWTGFYSLSKEEIVAIVENLFVGNKLERGELEVCPGCSVDLKRIRNPLVIFASGGDNITPPHQALNWIPAVYPDTAALKAADQRIVYLLNPHVGHLGIFVSSKVARLEHRAILESVGNLNDLAPGLYEMRIDNPTGDPDCHKPQFQVRFEERRVEDLDFPDQAPAFEGVRALSEHNVALYETFVGPWVRFYTTPWSAEALRQLHPARTSRLMFSERFSPWMTGVKWLAEMVETAPAPVDSDTPYRQWETLVSDSIASTLELAGTTRDSVYEMGFHSLYGGGWWSENE
;
A
#
# COMPACT_ATOMS: atom_id res chain seq x y z
N MET A 1 30.76 -35.65 47.77
CA MET A 1 31.77 -34.79 47.11
C MET A 1 32.08 -35.44 45.77
N THR A 2 31.25 -35.15 44.78
CA THR A 2 31.43 -35.50 43.37
C THR A 2 32.12 -34.30 42.72
N ALA A 3 33.24 -34.55 42.04
CA ALA A 3 34.01 -33.54 41.34
C ALA A 3 33.18 -32.92 40.21
N PRO A 4 33.37 -31.63 39.88
CA PRO A 4 32.75 -31.05 38.69
C PRO A 4 33.38 -31.67 37.43
N GLU A 5 32.54 -32.04 36.46
CA GLU A 5 32.98 -32.38 35.11
C GLU A 5 33.62 -31.16 34.44
N PRO A 6 34.67 -31.32 33.63
CA PRO A 6 35.28 -30.21 32.91
C PRO A 6 34.34 -29.73 31.80
N GLU A 7 34.11 -28.42 31.74
CA GLU A 7 33.55 -27.76 30.55
C GLU A 7 34.39 -28.17 29.33
N GLU A 8 33.72 -28.69 28.30
CA GLU A 8 34.30 -28.88 26.97
C GLU A 8 34.74 -27.52 26.43
N GLY A 9 36.01 -27.19 26.65
CA GLY A 9 36.65 -26.04 26.04
C GLY A 9 36.63 -26.21 24.52
N THR A 10 35.82 -25.41 23.84
CA THR A 10 35.96 -25.13 22.41
C THR A 10 37.41 -24.76 22.12
N LEU A 11 38.13 -25.67 21.48
CA LEU A 11 39.46 -25.40 20.94
C LEU A 11 39.36 -24.15 20.03
N PRO A 12 40.24 -23.15 20.16
CA PRO A 12 40.25 -22.00 19.27
C PRO A 12 40.45 -22.51 17.84
N SER A 13 39.43 -22.32 17.01
CA SER A 13 39.47 -22.66 15.59
C SER A 13 40.62 -21.91 14.92
N HIS A 14 41.39 -22.61 14.09
CA HIS A 14 42.48 -21.97 13.36
C HIS A 14 41.92 -20.87 12.43
N PRO A 15 42.46 -19.64 12.44
CA PRO A 15 41.93 -18.53 11.63
C PRO A 15 41.81 -18.83 10.14
N ALA A 16 42.69 -19.69 9.61
CA ALA A 16 42.65 -20.15 8.22
C ALA A 16 41.46 -21.08 7.93
N THR A 17 41.09 -21.94 8.90
CA THR A 17 39.94 -22.83 8.80
C THR A 17 38.63 -22.04 8.90
N GLU A 18 38.56 -21.06 9.80
CA GLU A 18 37.42 -20.13 9.90
C GLU A 18 37.25 -19.30 8.62
N LEU A 19 38.35 -18.79 8.06
CA LEU A 19 38.32 -18.04 6.81
C LEU A 19 37.82 -18.90 5.65
N LEU A 20 38.29 -20.15 5.54
CA LEU A 20 37.85 -21.07 4.50
C LEU A 20 36.37 -21.44 4.66
N ALA A 21 35.91 -21.67 5.89
CA ALA A 21 34.51 -21.93 6.18
C ALA A 21 33.64 -20.74 5.78
N TYR A 22 34.04 -19.52 6.16
CA TYR A 22 33.37 -18.28 5.79
C TYR A 22 33.32 -18.09 4.26
N GLN A 23 34.43 -18.30 3.55
CA GLN A 23 34.48 -18.18 2.08
C GLN A 23 33.57 -19.18 1.38
N THR A 24 33.50 -20.41 1.91
CA THR A 24 32.61 -21.46 1.39
C THR A 24 31.14 -21.08 1.60
N ASP A 25 30.80 -20.61 2.79
CA ASP A 25 29.45 -20.12 3.12
C ASP A 25 29.07 -18.89 2.29
N LEU A 26 29.97 -17.92 2.14
CA LEU A 26 29.78 -16.74 1.31
C LEU A 26 29.49 -17.12 -0.15
N TRP A 27 30.23 -18.07 -0.70
CA TRP A 27 30.01 -18.57 -2.06
C TRP A 27 28.66 -19.29 -2.17
N ARG A 28 28.31 -20.16 -1.22
CA ARG A 28 27.00 -20.83 -1.14
C ARG A 28 25.86 -19.81 -1.12
N ARG A 29 25.89 -18.85 -0.19
CA ARG A 29 24.87 -17.79 -0.06
C ARG A 29 24.79 -16.94 -1.32
N GLY A 30 25.93 -16.61 -1.94
CA GLY A 30 25.97 -15.84 -3.19
C GLY A 30 25.29 -16.55 -4.35
N VAL A 31 25.57 -17.85 -4.54
CA VAL A 31 24.92 -18.66 -5.59
C VAL A 31 23.42 -18.79 -5.32
N ARG A 32 23.01 -19.13 -4.08
CA ARG A 32 21.60 -19.29 -3.71
C ARG A 32 20.82 -17.97 -3.79
N TYR A 33 21.46 -16.84 -3.47
CA TYR A 33 20.89 -15.51 -3.65
C TYR A 33 20.64 -15.21 -5.14
N LEU A 34 21.63 -15.43 -6.01
CA LEU A 34 21.46 -15.23 -7.45
C LEU A 34 20.36 -16.14 -8.04
N ASP A 35 20.28 -17.39 -7.58
CA ASP A 35 19.21 -18.31 -7.97
C ASP A 35 17.84 -17.83 -7.46
N THR A 36 17.76 -17.28 -6.24
CA THR A 36 16.52 -16.66 -5.74
C THR A 36 16.10 -15.46 -6.61
N LEU A 37 17.04 -14.63 -7.06
CA LEU A 37 16.72 -13.53 -7.98
C LEU A 37 16.29 -14.01 -9.37
N ARG A 38 16.82 -15.15 -9.83
CA ARG A 38 16.38 -15.84 -11.05
C ARG A 38 14.93 -16.29 -10.92
N GLU A 39 14.63 -17.03 -9.86
CA GLU A 39 13.28 -17.51 -9.58
C GLU A 39 12.28 -16.37 -9.43
N ARG A 40 12.66 -15.27 -8.77
CA ARG A 40 11.84 -14.06 -8.73
C ARG A 40 11.49 -13.57 -10.15
N ALA A 41 12.47 -13.51 -11.04
CA ALA A 41 12.27 -13.03 -12.41
C ALA A 41 11.41 -14.00 -13.24
N ASP A 42 11.62 -15.30 -13.06
CA ASP A 42 10.82 -16.34 -13.72
C ASP A 42 9.37 -16.33 -13.19
N ASN A 43 9.17 -16.23 -11.88
CA ASN A 43 7.85 -16.08 -11.25
C ASN A 43 7.09 -14.85 -11.78
N MET A 44 7.79 -13.71 -11.92
CA MET A 44 7.23 -12.50 -12.52
C MET A 44 6.74 -12.78 -13.96
N LEU A 45 7.57 -13.41 -14.79
CA LEU A 45 7.22 -13.74 -16.17
C LEU A 45 6.07 -14.74 -16.28
N GLU A 46 6.05 -15.79 -15.43
CA GLU A 46 4.96 -16.76 -15.37
C GLU A 46 3.65 -16.10 -14.95
N HIS A 47 3.70 -15.20 -13.97
CA HIS A 47 2.54 -14.43 -13.55
C HIS A 47 2.00 -13.52 -14.66
N GLU A 48 2.88 -12.84 -15.40
CA GLU A 48 2.47 -12.06 -16.58
C GLU A 48 1.84 -12.94 -17.66
N GLN A 49 2.42 -14.12 -17.93
CA GLN A 49 1.89 -15.08 -18.92
C GLN A 49 0.53 -15.66 -18.53
N ALA A 50 0.28 -15.86 -17.23
CA ALA A 50 -1.01 -16.28 -16.70
C ALA A 50 -2.08 -15.17 -16.75
N GLY A 51 -1.73 -13.96 -17.23
CA GLY A 51 -2.65 -12.82 -17.29
C GLY A 51 -2.76 -12.06 -15.97
N LYS A 52 -1.78 -12.23 -15.06
CA LYS A 52 -1.72 -11.62 -13.72
C LYS A 52 -3.01 -11.86 -12.90
N PRO A 53 -3.35 -13.13 -12.58
CA PRO A 53 -4.46 -13.41 -11.68
C PRO A 53 -4.25 -12.74 -10.30
N PRO A 54 -5.30 -12.39 -9.55
CA PRO A 54 -5.13 -11.83 -8.22
C PRO A 54 -4.40 -12.81 -7.29
N LEU A 55 -3.52 -12.28 -6.45
CA LEU A 55 -2.70 -13.08 -5.55
C LEU A 55 -3.40 -13.23 -4.19
N LEU A 56 -4.45 -14.04 -4.16
CA LEU A 56 -5.17 -14.39 -2.93
C LEU A 56 -4.77 -15.79 -2.47
N ASP A 57 -4.62 -15.98 -1.16
CA ASP A 57 -4.40 -17.30 -0.52
C ASP A 57 -5.72 -18.07 -0.29
N PHE A 58 -6.77 -17.64 -1.00
CA PHE A 58 -8.16 -18.06 -0.81
C PHE A 58 -8.79 -18.40 -2.15
N ASP A 59 -9.64 -19.44 -2.18
CA ASP A 59 -10.45 -19.71 -3.37
C ASP A 59 -11.57 -18.69 -3.48
N TYR A 60 -11.90 -18.30 -4.71
CA TYR A 60 -12.92 -17.32 -4.99
C TYR A 60 -13.74 -17.63 -6.23
N GLU A 61 -14.95 -17.09 -6.27
CA GLU A 61 -15.77 -16.98 -7.48
C GLU A 61 -15.95 -15.52 -7.89
N MET A 62 -15.92 -15.24 -9.20
CA MET A 62 -16.21 -13.90 -9.71
C MET A 62 -17.72 -13.70 -9.81
N LEU A 63 -18.24 -12.74 -9.06
CA LEU A 63 -19.67 -12.44 -9.04
C LEU A 63 -20.07 -11.40 -10.08
N VAL A 64 -19.28 -10.32 -10.18
CA VAL A 64 -19.56 -9.22 -11.10
C VAL A 64 -18.26 -8.82 -11.80
N ASP A 65 -18.27 -8.86 -13.13
CA ASP A 65 -17.20 -8.30 -13.97
C ASP A 65 -17.62 -6.90 -14.41
N GLY A 66 -16.97 -5.88 -13.85
CA GLY A 66 -17.25 -4.47 -14.13
C GLY A 66 -17.08 -4.11 -15.60
N ARG A 67 -16.26 -4.83 -16.36
CA ARG A 67 -16.05 -4.60 -17.81
C ARG A 67 -17.27 -4.96 -18.64
N ARG A 68 -18.21 -5.72 -18.07
CA ARG A 68 -19.46 -6.16 -18.72
C ARG A 68 -20.66 -5.30 -18.35
N LEU A 69 -20.47 -4.29 -17.49
CA LEU A 69 -21.53 -3.35 -17.11
C LEU A 69 -21.74 -2.29 -18.18
N ALA A 70 -22.87 -1.57 -18.09
CA ALA A 70 -23.23 -0.52 -19.04
C ALA A 70 -22.23 0.64 -19.07
N ARG A 71 -21.66 0.97 -17.90
CA ARG A 71 -20.50 1.86 -17.74
C ARG A 71 -19.33 1.00 -17.28
N PRO A 72 -18.45 0.56 -18.21
CA PRO A 72 -17.45 -0.44 -17.90
C PRO A 72 -16.23 0.16 -17.21
N ALA A 73 -15.74 -0.53 -16.18
CA ALA A 73 -14.43 -0.29 -15.59
C ALA A 73 -13.72 -1.64 -15.37
N ASN A 74 -12.40 -1.64 -15.30
CA ASN A 74 -11.56 -2.83 -15.16
C ASN A 74 -11.59 -3.45 -13.75
N TYR A 75 -12.69 -3.33 -13.02
CA TYR A 75 -12.86 -3.88 -11.68
C TYR A 75 -13.74 -5.14 -11.71
N ALA A 76 -13.57 -6.04 -10.74
CA ALA A 76 -14.47 -7.16 -10.53
C ALA A 76 -14.68 -7.42 -9.04
N LEU A 77 -15.89 -7.87 -8.70
CA LEU A 77 -16.26 -8.32 -7.36
C LEU A 77 -16.11 -9.83 -7.27
N LEU A 78 -15.28 -10.27 -6.34
CA LEU A 78 -15.08 -11.67 -6.00
C LEU A 78 -15.80 -11.99 -4.69
N ARG A 79 -16.28 -13.23 -4.57
CA ARG A 79 -16.72 -13.81 -3.29
C ARG A 79 -15.71 -14.87 -2.88
N ILE A 80 -15.25 -14.82 -1.63
CA ILE A 80 -14.37 -15.83 -1.09
C ILE A 80 -15.18 -17.07 -0.72
N THR A 81 -14.75 -18.24 -1.19
CA THR A 81 -15.52 -19.49 -1.08
C THR A 81 -14.86 -20.56 -0.23
N ARG A 82 -13.52 -20.61 -0.16
CA ARG A 82 -12.78 -21.62 0.64
C ARG A 82 -11.48 -21.08 1.20
N VAL A 83 -11.02 -21.70 2.29
CA VAL A 83 -9.70 -21.50 2.89
C VAL A 83 -8.99 -22.86 2.89
N GLY A 84 -8.07 -23.08 1.96
CA GLY A 84 -7.48 -24.42 1.77
C GLY A 84 -8.55 -25.46 1.43
N GLU A 85 -8.60 -26.55 2.20
CA GLU A 85 -9.58 -27.64 2.00
C GLU A 85 -10.94 -27.38 2.68
N ASP A 86 -11.04 -26.30 3.47
CA ASP A 86 -12.24 -26.01 4.27
C ASP A 86 -13.26 -25.18 3.46
N CYS A 87 -14.46 -25.73 3.28
CA CYS A 87 -15.60 -25.00 2.72
C CYS A 87 -16.19 -24.05 3.75
N LEU A 88 -16.35 -22.77 3.38
CA LEU A 88 -16.80 -21.73 4.30
C LEU A 88 -18.32 -21.74 4.57
N GLU A 89 -19.13 -22.44 3.77
CA GLU A 89 -20.60 -22.38 3.84
C GLU A 89 -21.16 -22.70 5.23
N ASP A 90 -20.51 -23.60 5.98
CA ASP A 90 -20.93 -23.98 7.34
C ASP A 90 -20.32 -23.09 8.44
N CYS A 91 -19.34 -22.24 8.11
CA CYS A 91 -18.58 -21.42 9.06
C CYS A 91 -19.01 -19.95 9.07
N LEU A 92 -19.75 -19.49 8.06
CA LEU A 92 -20.20 -18.11 7.94
C LEU A 92 -21.52 -17.88 8.69
N ASP A 93 -21.61 -16.76 9.38
CA ASP A 93 -22.81 -16.30 10.05
C ASP A 93 -23.55 -15.32 9.11
N GLU A 94 -24.65 -15.78 8.49
CA GLU A 94 -25.47 -14.96 7.61
C GLU A 94 -26.12 -13.75 8.32
N THR A 95 -26.09 -13.71 9.65
CA THR A 95 -26.56 -12.56 10.45
C THR A 95 -25.47 -11.51 10.67
N ARG A 96 -24.23 -11.76 10.26
CA ARG A 96 -23.16 -10.76 10.28
C ARG A 96 -23.13 -9.97 8.98
N PRO A 97 -22.79 -8.67 9.04
CA PRO A 97 -22.66 -7.86 7.84
C PRO A 97 -21.54 -8.38 6.93
N PRO A 98 -21.73 -8.43 5.61
CA PRO A 98 -20.68 -8.83 4.69
C PRO A 98 -19.54 -7.80 4.72
N VAL A 99 -18.30 -8.25 4.50
CA VAL A 99 -17.13 -7.37 4.42
C VAL A 99 -16.66 -7.30 2.97
N MET A 100 -16.58 -6.09 2.42
CA MET A 100 -16.03 -5.81 1.09
C MET A 100 -14.66 -5.16 1.21
N ILE A 101 -13.61 -5.91 0.88
CA ILE A 101 -12.22 -5.45 0.93
C ILE A 101 -11.81 -4.92 -0.45
N VAL A 102 -11.22 -3.73 -0.48
CA VAL A 102 -10.78 -3.04 -1.69
C VAL A 102 -9.31 -2.65 -1.54
N ASP A 103 -8.48 -3.21 -2.40
CA ASP A 103 -7.04 -2.97 -2.39
C ASP A 103 -6.64 -1.68 -3.14
N PRO A 104 -5.48 -1.08 -2.79
CA PRO A 104 -5.03 0.14 -3.42
C PRO A 104 -4.61 -0.12 -4.86
N ARG A 105 -4.95 0.82 -5.74
CA ARG A 105 -4.44 0.85 -7.11
C ARG A 105 -3.10 1.60 -7.22
N ALA A 106 -2.19 1.30 -6.30
CA ALA A 106 -0.92 2.02 -6.12
C ALA A 106 0.20 1.52 -7.05
N GLY A 107 -0.15 1.16 -8.28
CA GLY A 107 0.77 0.65 -9.31
C GLY A 107 1.01 -0.87 -9.30
N HIS A 108 0.72 -1.53 -8.18
CA HIS A 108 0.74 -3.00 -8.05
C HIS A 108 -0.64 -3.61 -8.30
N GLY A 109 -0.69 -4.93 -8.47
CA GLY A 109 -1.92 -5.69 -8.60
C GLY A 109 -2.70 -5.86 -7.29
N PRO A 110 -3.95 -6.32 -7.38
CA PRO A 110 -4.77 -6.64 -6.22
C PRO A 110 -4.36 -7.96 -5.57
N GLY A 111 -4.73 -8.13 -4.31
CA GLY A 111 -4.56 -9.35 -3.51
C GLY A 111 -3.84 -9.12 -2.19
N ILE A 112 -3.30 -7.94 -1.92
CA ILE A 112 -2.47 -7.67 -0.74
C ILE A 112 -3.25 -7.82 0.57
N GLY A 113 -4.53 -7.45 0.60
CA GLY A 113 -5.43 -7.67 1.74
C GLY A 113 -5.84 -9.13 1.98
N GLY A 114 -5.44 -10.06 1.10
CA GLY A 114 -5.74 -11.49 1.18
C GLY A 114 -4.58 -12.40 0.76
N PHE A 115 -3.35 -11.87 0.71
CA PHE A 115 -2.18 -12.59 0.19
C PHE A 115 -1.67 -13.69 1.14
N LYS A 116 -2.15 -13.71 2.39
CA LYS A 116 -1.86 -14.71 3.43
C LYS A 116 -3.12 -15.07 4.20
N ARG A 117 -3.13 -16.21 4.89
CA ARG A 117 -4.18 -16.54 5.87
C ARG A 117 -4.36 -15.48 6.96
N ASP A 118 -3.25 -15.02 7.54
CA ASP A 118 -3.29 -13.90 8.50
C ASP A 118 -3.36 -12.57 7.75
N SER A 119 -4.56 -12.23 7.30
CA SER A 119 -4.87 -11.04 6.52
C SER A 119 -6.26 -10.51 6.87
N GLU A 120 -6.66 -9.38 6.28
CA GLU A 120 -8.00 -8.82 6.46
C GLU A 120 -9.09 -9.80 6.01
N VAL A 121 -8.88 -10.50 4.89
CA VAL A 121 -9.77 -11.57 4.44
C VAL A 121 -9.87 -12.67 5.49
N GLY A 122 -8.73 -13.16 5.98
CA GLY A 122 -8.71 -14.24 6.96
C GLY A 122 -9.33 -13.86 8.30
N MET A 123 -9.11 -12.63 8.78
CA MET A 123 -9.72 -12.14 10.02
C MET A 123 -11.23 -11.97 9.87
N ALA A 124 -11.71 -11.44 8.74
CA ALA A 124 -13.13 -11.30 8.50
C ALA A 124 -13.85 -12.66 8.41
N LEU A 125 -13.22 -13.65 7.77
CA LEU A 125 -13.71 -15.04 7.73
C LEU A 125 -13.70 -15.70 9.11
N HIS A 126 -12.63 -15.52 9.89
CA HIS A 126 -12.53 -16.05 11.25
C HIS A 126 -13.64 -15.49 12.15
N GLU A 127 -13.97 -14.21 11.96
CA GLU A 127 -15.10 -13.55 12.60
C GLU A 127 -16.45 -13.89 11.93
N GLY A 128 -16.53 -14.91 11.07
CA GLY A 128 -17.79 -15.41 10.52
C GLY A 128 -18.49 -14.47 9.53
N HIS A 129 -17.83 -13.41 9.04
CA HIS A 129 -18.43 -12.51 8.06
C HIS A 129 -18.35 -13.10 6.65
N PRO A 130 -19.41 -12.98 5.81
CA PRO A 130 -19.27 -13.21 4.38
C PRO A 130 -18.25 -12.23 3.77
N VAL A 131 -17.20 -12.73 3.13
CA VAL A 131 -16.12 -11.89 2.59
C VAL A 131 -16.18 -11.77 1.07
N TYR A 132 -16.07 -10.52 0.62
CA TYR A 132 -15.99 -10.12 -0.78
C TYR A 132 -14.72 -9.32 -1.00
N PHE A 133 -14.11 -9.53 -2.15
CA PHE A 133 -12.85 -8.89 -2.51
C PHE A 133 -12.99 -8.20 -3.85
N VAL A 134 -12.63 -6.92 -3.90
CA VAL A 134 -12.62 -6.15 -5.14
C VAL A 134 -11.24 -6.23 -5.77
N ILE A 135 -11.19 -6.77 -6.98
CA ILE A 135 -9.99 -6.79 -7.81
C ILE A 135 -10.10 -5.78 -8.94
N PHE A 136 -8.97 -5.50 -9.57
CA PHE A 136 -8.89 -4.80 -10.85
C PHE A 136 -7.97 -5.56 -11.80
N PHE A 137 -8.26 -5.53 -13.09
CA PHE A 137 -7.48 -6.20 -14.13
C PHE A 137 -6.24 -5.38 -14.52
N PRO A 138 -5.19 -5.99 -15.09
CA PRO A 138 -3.93 -5.31 -15.45
C PRO A 138 -4.10 -4.08 -16.33
N GLU A 139 -5.00 -4.15 -17.30
CA GLU A 139 -5.25 -3.10 -18.26
C GLU A 139 -6.60 -2.42 -17.94
N PRO A 140 -6.64 -1.07 -17.94
CA PRO A 140 -7.90 -0.34 -17.83
C PRO A 140 -8.77 -0.57 -19.06
N VAL A 141 -10.09 -0.35 -18.92
CA VAL A 141 -10.95 -0.21 -20.09
C VAL A 141 -10.52 1.08 -20.83
N PRO A 142 -10.43 1.09 -22.18
CA PRO A 142 -10.04 2.30 -22.91
C PRO A 142 -10.93 3.50 -22.56
N GLY A 143 -10.31 4.63 -22.20
CA GLY A 143 -11.01 5.86 -21.80
C GLY A 143 -11.73 5.79 -20.46
N GLN A 144 -11.51 4.74 -19.67
CA GLN A 144 -12.07 4.59 -18.31
C GLN A 144 -11.77 5.82 -17.47
N THR A 145 -12.79 6.39 -16.84
CA THR A 145 -12.66 7.55 -15.96
C THR A 145 -12.75 7.15 -14.49
N LEU A 146 -12.44 8.08 -13.59
CA LEU A 146 -12.71 7.92 -12.17
C LEU A 146 -14.21 7.74 -11.88
N GLU A 147 -15.08 8.41 -12.64
CA GLU A 147 -16.54 8.27 -12.54
C GLU A 147 -16.97 6.81 -12.83
N ASP A 148 -16.42 6.21 -13.88
CA ASP A 148 -16.72 4.83 -14.27
C ASP A 148 -16.33 3.85 -13.16
N VAL A 149 -15.14 4.05 -12.55
CA VAL A 149 -14.68 3.23 -11.42
C VAL A 149 -15.65 3.33 -10.25
N LEU A 150 -16.04 4.54 -9.83
CA LEU A 150 -16.97 4.74 -8.72
C LEU A 150 -18.36 4.16 -9.03
N HIS A 151 -18.83 4.27 -10.27
CA HIS A 151 -20.08 3.66 -10.71
C HIS A 151 -20.06 2.13 -10.59
N VAL A 152 -18.95 1.48 -11.00
CA VAL A 152 -18.78 0.03 -10.85
C VAL A 152 -18.70 -0.38 -9.38
N LEU A 153 -17.95 0.34 -8.55
CA LEU A 153 -17.87 0.05 -7.13
C LEU A 153 -19.23 0.22 -6.42
N ARG A 154 -20.02 1.24 -6.80
CA ARG A 154 -21.40 1.39 -6.33
C ARG A 154 -22.26 0.17 -6.70
N ARG A 155 -22.14 -0.33 -7.94
CA ARG A 155 -22.86 -1.53 -8.36
C ARG A 155 -22.46 -2.76 -7.54
N PHE A 156 -21.20 -2.84 -7.07
CA PHE A 156 -20.78 -3.91 -6.16
C PHE A 156 -21.46 -3.79 -4.80
N VAL A 157 -21.50 -2.59 -4.20
CA VAL A 157 -22.23 -2.34 -2.95
C VAL A 157 -23.71 -2.72 -3.09
N GLU A 158 -24.37 -2.29 -4.17
CA GLU A 158 -25.76 -2.68 -4.46
C GLU A 158 -25.93 -4.20 -4.56
N THR A 159 -25.01 -4.89 -5.23
CA THR A 159 -25.02 -6.35 -5.35
C THR A 159 -24.89 -7.04 -3.99
N LEU A 160 -24.10 -6.48 -3.07
CA LEU A 160 -23.97 -7.00 -1.71
C LEU A 160 -25.22 -6.72 -0.89
N ALA A 161 -25.80 -5.53 -0.98
CA ALA A 161 -27.06 -5.18 -0.30
C ALA A 161 -28.23 -6.06 -0.78
N GLU A 162 -28.28 -6.39 -2.08
CA GLU A 162 -29.25 -7.33 -2.67
C GLU A 162 -29.07 -8.76 -2.12
N ARG A 163 -27.82 -9.19 -1.91
CA ARG A 163 -27.48 -10.54 -1.43
C ARG A 163 -27.60 -10.72 0.08
N HIS A 164 -27.45 -9.64 0.85
CA HIS A 164 -27.50 -9.65 2.32
C HIS A 164 -28.54 -8.65 2.84
N PRO A 165 -29.85 -8.92 2.66
CA PRO A 165 -30.90 -7.98 3.05
C PRO A 165 -30.85 -7.63 4.54
N GLY A 166 -30.85 -6.33 4.84
CA GLY A 166 -30.81 -5.83 6.22
C GLY A 166 -29.43 -5.82 6.87
N GLN A 167 -28.39 -6.21 6.14
CA GLN A 167 -27.01 -6.27 6.61
C GLN A 167 -26.11 -5.40 5.70
N PRO A 168 -26.02 -4.09 5.96
CA PRO A 168 -25.19 -3.19 5.16
C PRO A 168 -23.72 -3.64 5.18
N PRO A 169 -23.05 -3.73 4.01
CA PRO A 169 -21.66 -4.17 3.94
C PRO A 169 -20.71 -3.25 4.71
N VAL A 170 -19.80 -3.86 5.48
CA VAL A 170 -18.62 -3.19 6.01
C VAL A 170 -17.66 -2.97 4.84
N LEU A 171 -17.23 -1.74 4.63
CA LEU A 171 -16.27 -1.42 3.58
C LEU A 171 -14.87 -1.34 4.15
N TYR A 172 -13.91 -2.03 3.54
CA TYR A 172 -12.52 -2.06 3.97
C TYR A 172 -11.65 -1.50 2.83
N GLY A 173 -11.12 -0.30 3.00
CA GLY A 173 -10.32 0.41 2.01
C GLY A 173 -8.87 0.52 2.42
N ASN A 174 -7.98 -0.04 1.60
CA ASN A 174 -6.54 -0.01 1.84
C ASN A 174 -5.86 1.10 1.03
N CYS A 175 -5.09 1.94 1.72
CA CYS A 175 -4.30 3.03 1.13
C CYS A 175 -5.15 3.88 0.16
N GLN A 176 -4.85 3.86 -1.14
CA GLN A 176 -5.60 4.60 -2.15
C GLN A 176 -7.09 4.20 -2.20
N ALA A 177 -7.45 2.95 -1.91
CA ALA A 177 -8.84 2.56 -1.93
C ALA A 177 -9.67 3.24 -0.83
N GLY A 178 -9.04 3.73 0.25
CA GLY A 178 -9.75 4.39 1.34
C GLY A 178 -10.46 5.68 0.91
N TRP A 179 -9.86 6.51 0.06
CA TRP A 179 -10.60 7.68 -0.45
C TRP A 179 -11.76 7.23 -1.34
N ALA A 180 -11.61 6.19 -2.16
CA ALA A 180 -12.71 5.68 -2.99
C ALA A 180 -13.86 5.16 -2.12
N ILE A 181 -13.55 4.50 -1.00
CA ILE A 181 -14.52 4.04 0.00
C ILE A 181 -15.18 5.21 0.72
N ALA A 182 -14.43 6.29 1.01
CA ALA A 182 -15.01 7.52 1.57
C ALA A 182 -15.99 8.17 0.58
N LEU A 183 -15.65 8.21 -0.72
CA LEU A 183 -16.55 8.68 -1.77
C LEU A 183 -17.82 7.83 -1.87
N LEU A 184 -17.67 6.51 -1.86
CA LEU A 184 -18.81 5.58 -1.88
C LEU A 184 -19.68 5.73 -0.64
N SER A 185 -19.09 5.91 0.54
CA SER A 185 -19.82 6.16 1.78
C SER A 185 -20.64 7.46 1.72
N ALA A 186 -20.16 8.46 0.98
CA ALA A 186 -20.88 9.73 0.79
C ALA A 186 -22.01 9.63 -0.25
N ASP A 187 -21.86 8.75 -1.27
CA ASP A 187 -22.82 8.58 -2.36
C ASP A 187 -23.91 7.51 -2.07
N CYS A 188 -23.55 6.46 -1.33
CA CYS A 188 -24.39 5.29 -1.07
C CYS A 188 -25.09 5.37 0.30
N GLU A 189 -25.66 6.52 0.63
CA GLU A 189 -26.35 6.73 1.93
C GLU A 189 -27.39 5.62 2.18
N GLY A 190 -27.26 4.94 3.32
CA GLY A 190 -28.15 3.85 3.73
C GLY A 190 -27.87 2.47 3.13
N LEU A 191 -26.92 2.35 2.19
CA LEU A 191 -26.50 1.06 1.62
C LEU A 191 -25.20 0.52 2.20
N VAL A 192 -24.54 1.30 3.08
CA VAL A 192 -23.19 1.01 3.56
C VAL A 192 -23.19 0.94 5.09
N GLY A 193 -22.51 -0.07 5.64
CA GLY A 193 -22.21 -0.20 7.07
C GLY A 193 -20.95 0.59 7.46
N PRO A 194 -20.27 0.27 8.57
CA PRO A 194 -19.01 0.91 8.91
C PRO A 194 -17.98 0.85 7.77
N ALA A 195 -17.24 1.94 7.55
CA ALA A 195 -16.18 2.01 6.56
C ALA A 195 -14.82 2.18 7.24
N VAL A 196 -13.89 1.28 6.95
CA VAL A 196 -12.55 1.22 7.51
C VAL A 196 -11.54 1.71 6.48
N LEU A 197 -10.75 2.70 6.86
CA LEU A 197 -9.77 3.40 6.03
C LEU A 197 -8.37 3.11 6.59
N ASN A 198 -7.66 2.13 5.99
CA ASN A 198 -6.36 1.69 6.46
C ASN A 198 -5.24 2.42 5.73
N GLY A 199 -4.40 3.17 6.45
CA GLY A 199 -3.27 3.92 5.88
C GLY A 199 -3.70 4.82 4.71
N SER A 200 -4.91 5.37 4.77
CA SER A 200 -5.56 6.05 3.64
C SER A 200 -5.51 7.58 3.78
N PRO A 201 -4.90 8.31 2.82
CA PRO A 201 -4.82 9.77 2.90
C PRO A 201 -6.14 10.40 2.47
N LEU A 202 -6.58 11.40 3.23
CA LEU A 202 -7.69 12.30 2.85
C LEU A 202 -7.28 13.77 2.89
N SER A 203 -6.20 14.10 3.63
CA SER A 203 -5.53 15.40 3.61
C SER A 203 -4.18 15.32 2.92
N TYR A 204 -4.15 15.62 1.63
CA TYR A 204 -2.96 15.38 0.80
C TYR A 204 -1.85 16.42 1.03
N TRP A 205 -2.21 17.62 1.43
CA TRP A 205 -1.26 18.70 1.75
C TRP A 205 -0.74 18.62 3.19
N SER A 206 -1.42 17.88 4.07
CA SER A 206 -1.03 17.75 5.47
C SER A 206 0.28 16.98 5.63
N GLY A 207 1.07 17.39 6.63
CA GLY A 207 2.33 16.77 6.99
C GLY A 207 3.13 17.65 7.96
N GLU A 208 4.30 17.18 8.33
CA GLU A 208 5.27 17.90 9.16
C GLU A 208 6.67 17.80 8.53
N SER A 209 7.61 18.64 8.97
CA SER A 209 9.00 18.54 8.50
C SER A 209 9.62 17.22 8.93
N GLY A 210 10.35 16.57 8.02
CA GLY A 210 10.92 15.24 8.20
C GLY A 210 9.93 14.09 7.96
N VAL A 211 8.66 14.37 7.63
CA VAL A 211 7.63 13.35 7.43
C VAL A 211 6.96 13.47 6.05
N ASN A 212 6.89 12.32 5.38
CA ASN A 212 6.30 12.15 4.05
C ASN A 212 6.79 13.18 3.01
N PRO A 213 8.08 13.12 2.60
CA PRO A 213 8.64 14.02 1.61
C PRO A 213 8.01 13.88 0.22
N MET A 214 7.29 12.76 -0.05
CA MET A 214 6.67 12.50 -1.35
C MET A 214 5.66 13.58 -1.76
N ARG A 215 4.93 14.15 -0.79
CA ARG A 215 3.95 15.22 -1.05
C ARG A 215 4.59 16.48 -1.65
N LEU A 216 5.87 16.73 -1.33
CA LEU A 216 6.61 17.89 -1.85
C LEU A 216 7.11 17.67 -3.28
N ALA A 217 7.32 16.40 -3.67
CA ALA A 217 7.82 16.05 -5.00
C ALA A 217 6.88 16.55 -6.11
N GLY A 218 5.57 16.52 -5.89
CA GLY A 218 4.58 17.08 -6.83
C GLY A 218 4.83 18.57 -7.10
N GLY A 219 5.12 19.36 -6.08
CA GLY A 219 5.47 20.78 -6.23
C GLY A 219 6.83 21.02 -6.87
N LEU A 220 7.83 20.21 -6.53
CA LEU A 220 9.19 20.34 -7.08
C LEU A 220 9.28 19.92 -8.56
N LEU A 221 8.42 19.00 -9.00
CA LEU A 221 8.36 18.52 -10.38
C LEU A 221 7.40 19.33 -11.27
N GLY A 222 6.79 20.39 -10.72
CA GLY A 222 5.92 21.30 -11.46
C GLY A 222 4.48 20.80 -11.64
N GLY A 223 4.01 19.89 -10.77
CA GLY A 223 2.62 19.45 -10.72
C GLY A 223 2.30 18.23 -11.58
N ALA A 224 1.06 18.18 -12.09
CA ALA A 224 0.48 17.00 -12.73
C ALA A 224 0.89 16.78 -14.20
N TRP A 225 1.60 17.73 -14.84
CA TRP A 225 1.93 17.64 -16.28
C TRP A 225 2.77 16.40 -16.64
N LEU A 226 3.63 15.91 -15.73
CA LEU A 226 4.39 14.68 -15.93
C LEU A 226 3.47 13.46 -15.99
N THR A 227 2.41 13.43 -15.19
CA THR A 227 1.39 12.37 -15.25
C THR A 227 0.73 12.32 -16.62
N HIS A 228 0.40 13.48 -17.20
CA HIS A 228 -0.12 13.58 -18.56
C HIS A 228 0.89 13.09 -19.60
N LEU A 229 2.14 13.55 -19.52
CA LEU A 229 3.21 13.14 -20.43
C LEU A 229 3.42 11.63 -20.41
N MET A 230 3.51 11.04 -19.22
CA MET A 230 3.77 9.61 -19.05
C MET A 230 2.60 8.76 -19.56
N ALA A 231 1.35 9.21 -19.35
CA ALA A 231 0.18 8.54 -19.88
C ALA A 231 0.09 8.66 -21.42
N ASP A 232 0.44 9.82 -21.99
CA ASP A 232 0.46 10.02 -23.45
C ASP A 232 1.58 9.23 -24.13
N LEU A 233 2.74 9.07 -23.48
CA LEU A 233 3.81 8.18 -23.94
C LEU A 233 3.43 6.69 -23.85
N GLY A 234 2.54 6.35 -22.91
CA GLY A 234 1.99 5.01 -22.73
C GLY A 234 0.75 4.69 -23.58
N ASP A 235 0.46 5.52 -24.59
CA ASP A 235 -0.70 5.38 -25.49
C ASP A 235 -2.03 5.44 -24.71
N GLY A 236 -2.19 6.47 -23.86
CA GLY A 236 -3.36 6.67 -23.01
C GLY A 236 -3.35 5.83 -21.73
N ARG A 237 -2.23 5.15 -21.42
CA ARG A 237 -2.07 4.34 -20.22
C ARG A 237 -0.90 4.81 -19.38
N PHE A 238 -1.12 4.94 -18.09
CA PHE A 238 -0.08 5.21 -17.11
C PHE A 238 0.42 3.89 -16.52
N ASP A 239 1.71 3.62 -16.68
CA ASP A 239 2.35 2.40 -16.16
C ASP A 239 2.60 2.50 -14.65
N GLY A 240 1.98 1.60 -13.88
CA GLY A 240 2.11 1.54 -12.42
C GLY A 240 3.52 1.30 -11.90
N ALA A 241 4.45 0.83 -12.74
CA ALA A 241 5.86 0.72 -12.38
C ALA A 241 6.47 2.07 -11.95
N ASN A 242 5.94 3.19 -12.44
CA ASN A 242 6.34 4.53 -12.01
C ASN A 242 5.90 4.84 -10.57
N LEU A 243 4.71 4.41 -10.16
CA LEU A 243 4.25 4.54 -8.77
C LEU A 243 5.07 3.63 -7.84
N ALA A 244 5.31 2.38 -8.24
CA ALA A 244 6.15 1.46 -7.48
C ALA A 244 7.57 2.03 -7.24
N THR A 245 8.15 2.66 -8.26
CA THR A 245 9.47 3.31 -8.16
C THR A 245 9.46 4.48 -7.17
N ASN A 246 8.35 5.23 -7.08
CA ASN A 246 8.21 6.28 -6.07
C ASN A 246 8.24 5.71 -4.65
N PHE A 247 7.57 4.57 -4.40
CA PHE A 247 7.63 3.89 -3.10
C PHE A 247 9.04 3.38 -2.79
N GLU A 248 9.71 2.79 -3.77
CA GLU A 248 11.10 2.32 -3.64
C GLU A 248 12.07 3.47 -3.30
N ALA A 249 11.86 4.64 -3.88
CA ALA A 249 12.69 5.83 -3.65
C ALA A 249 12.57 6.38 -2.23
N LEU A 250 11.48 6.11 -1.49
CA LEU A 250 11.29 6.62 -0.13
C LEU A 250 12.18 5.96 0.91
N LYS A 251 12.62 4.72 0.67
CA LYS A 251 13.50 3.99 1.58
C LYS A 251 14.73 3.46 0.83
N PRO A 252 15.67 4.34 0.41
CA PRO A 252 16.80 3.94 -0.43
C PRO A 252 17.69 2.88 0.23
N ALA A 253 17.90 2.94 1.54
CA ALA A 253 18.64 1.91 2.27
C ALA A 253 17.97 0.53 2.17
N ASN A 254 16.65 0.48 2.35
CA ASN A 254 15.89 -0.76 2.22
C ASN A 254 15.90 -1.29 0.77
N THR A 255 15.62 -0.42 -0.19
CA THR A 255 15.47 -0.75 -1.61
C THR A 255 16.79 -1.17 -2.25
N LEU A 256 17.89 -0.47 -1.97
CA LEU A 256 19.17 -0.66 -2.65
C LEU A 256 20.10 -1.64 -1.91
N TRP A 257 19.81 -1.96 -0.65
CA TRP A 257 20.71 -2.79 0.17
C TRP A 257 20.02 -3.70 1.18
N GLN A 258 19.32 -3.17 2.20
CA GLN A 258 18.93 -3.96 3.38
C GLN A 258 18.03 -5.15 3.03
N LYS A 259 17.06 -4.99 2.12
CA LYS A 259 16.17 -6.10 1.70
C LYS A 259 16.97 -7.26 1.10
N ASP A 260 17.87 -6.94 0.18
CA ASP A 260 18.68 -7.92 -0.53
C ASP A 260 19.76 -8.52 0.38
N TYR A 261 20.37 -7.71 1.25
CA TYR A 261 21.32 -8.20 2.25
C TYR A 261 20.64 -9.10 3.29
N GLN A 262 19.43 -8.77 3.75
CA GLN A 262 18.69 -9.62 4.68
C GLN A 262 18.39 -10.99 4.07
N LEU A 263 17.98 -11.03 2.80
CA LEU A 263 17.85 -12.28 2.05
C LEU A 263 19.19 -13.00 1.94
N PHE A 264 20.27 -12.30 1.57
CA PHE A 264 21.59 -12.89 1.41
C PHE A 264 22.18 -13.43 2.72
N ALA A 265 21.95 -12.74 3.83
CA ALA A 265 22.50 -13.08 5.14
C ALA A 265 21.80 -14.27 5.78
N ASP A 266 20.50 -14.48 5.50
CA ASP A 266 19.67 -15.59 5.94
C ASP A 266 18.90 -16.18 4.74
N ILE A 267 19.65 -16.79 3.81
CA ILE A 267 19.09 -17.25 2.53
C ILE A 267 18.09 -18.40 2.71
N ASP A 268 18.34 -19.29 3.66
CA ASP A 268 17.48 -20.44 3.91
C ASP A 268 16.19 -20.02 4.65
N GLY A 269 16.25 -19.02 5.55
CA GLY A 269 15.10 -18.54 6.32
C GLY A 269 14.25 -17.47 5.62
N GLN A 270 14.83 -16.67 4.71
CA GLN A 270 14.13 -15.55 4.07
C GLN A 270 13.66 -15.82 2.64
N ARG A 271 14.21 -16.82 1.95
CA ARG A 271 13.94 -17.04 0.51
C ARG A 271 12.46 -17.16 0.16
N GLU A 272 11.71 -18.03 0.86
CA GLU A 272 10.29 -18.26 0.55
C GLU A 272 9.47 -16.98 0.77
N ARG A 273 9.63 -16.34 1.94
CA ARG A 273 8.98 -15.07 2.26
C ARG A 273 9.32 -13.97 1.25
N PHE A 274 10.57 -13.90 0.79
CA PHE A 274 11.01 -12.95 -0.22
C PHE A 274 10.32 -13.20 -1.57
N LEU A 275 10.36 -14.45 -2.05
CA LEU A 275 9.75 -14.82 -3.32
C LEU A 275 8.23 -14.61 -3.32
N GLU A 276 7.56 -14.97 -2.23
CA GLU A 276 6.14 -14.70 -2.02
C GLU A 276 5.84 -13.21 -2.15
N PHE A 277 6.52 -12.36 -1.38
CA PHE A 277 6.28 -10.92 -1.44
C PHE A 277 6.59 -10.32 -2.82
N GLU A 278 7.67 -10.76 -3.47
CA GLU A 278 8.05 -10.25 -4.80
C GLU A 278 7.05 -10.67 -5.89
N ARG A 279 6.26 -11.74 -5.74
CA ARG A 279 5.16 -12.04 -6.68
C ARG A 279 4.18 -10.87 -6.77
N TRP A 280 3.87 -10.24 -5.64
CA TRP A 280 3.03 -9.04 -5.61
C TRP A 280 3.81 -7.78 -6.00
N TRP A 281 5.00 -7.56 -5.42
CA TRP A 281 5.80 -6.34 -5.64
C TRP A 281 6.24 -6.14 -7.11
N THR A 282 6.31 -7.21 -7.89
CA THR A 282 6.69 -7.15 -9.32
C THR A 282 5.49 -7.17 -10.28
N GLY A 283 4.27 -7.30 -9.74
CA GLY A 283 3.03 -7.31 -10.49
C GLY A 283 2.55 -5.89 -10.80
N PHE A 284 3.11 -5.24 -11.82
CA PHE A 284 2.74 -3.87 -12.20
C PHE A 284 1.47 -3.79 -13.04
N TYR A 285 0.56 -2.89 -12.69
CA TYR A 285 -0.75 -2.68 -13.30
C TYR A 285 -0.87 -1.25 -13.85
N SER A 286 -1.66 -1.07 -14.90
CA SER A 286 -1.80 0.23 -15.56
C SER A 286 -3.06 0.97 -15.09
N LEU A 287 -3.04 2.29 -15.17
CA LEU A 287 -4.24 3.15 -15.07
C LEU A 287 -4.51 3.79 -16.43
N SER A 288 -5.76 4.15 -16.72
CA SER A 288 -6.04 5.01 -17.88
C SER A 288 -5.51 6.41 -17.59
N LYS A 289 -5.24 7.19 -18.64
CA LYS A 289 -4.88 8.60 -18.52
C LYS A 289 -5.93 9.36 -17.71
N GLU A 290 -7.21 9.18 -18.05
CA GLU A 290 -8.32 9.90 -17.45
C GLU A 290 -8.43 9.62 -15.94
N GLU A 291 -8.23 8.37 -15.52
CA GLU A 291 -8.27 7.97 -14.11
C GLU A 291 -7.09 8.56 -13.32
N ILE A 292 -5.85 8.36 -13.76
CA ILE A 292 -4.68 8.80 -12.98
C ILE A 292 -4.56 10.32 -12.93
N VAL A 293 -4.90 11.02 -14.02
CA VAL A 293 -4.88 12.48 -14.06
C VAL A 293 -5.92 13.03 -13.09
N ALA A 294 -7.15 12.51 -13.11
CA ALA A 294 -8.19 12.93 -12.18
C ALA A 294 -7.77 12.71 -10.71
N ILE A 295 -7.10 11.60 -10.41
CA ILE A 295 -6.57 11.32 -9.07
C ILE A 295 -5.50 12.34 -8.68
N VAL A 296 -4.48 12.55 -9.52
CA VAL A 296 -3.36 13.45 -9.18
C VAL A 296 -3.82 14.90 -9.08
N GLU A 297 -4.61 15.38 -10.04
CA GLU A 297 -5.05 16.78 -10.08
C GLU A 297 -6.03 17.11 -8.98
N ASN A 298 -7.00 16.23 -8.69
CA ASN A 298 -8.03 16.57 -7.71
C ASN A 298 -7.63 16.21 -6.27
N LEU A 299 -6.83 15.16 -6.07
CA LEU A 299 -6.50 14.69 -4.71
C LEU A 299 -5.12 15.20 -4.29
N PHE A 300 -4.05 14.74 -4.94
CA PHE A 300 -2.68 14.98 -4.47
C PHE A 300 -2.22 16.43 -4.65
N VAL A 301 -2.46 17.01 -5.83
CA VAL A 301 -2.04 18.38 -6.14
C VAL A 301 -3.11 19.38 -5.77
N GLY A 302 -4.37 19.12 -6.07
CA GLY A 302 -5.47 20.06 -5.84
C GLY A 302 -6.13 20.00 -4.48
N ASN A 303 -5.98 18.90 -3.72
CA ASN A 303 -6.56 18.69 -2.39
C ASN A 303 -8.06 19.04 -2.29
N LYS A 304 -8.80 18.74 -3.35
CA LYS A 304 -10.20 19.14 -3.52
C LYS A 304 -11.18 18.34 -2.66
N LEU A 305 -10.77 17.16 -2.17
CA LEU A 305 -11.66 16.25 -1.45
C LEU A 305 -12.09 16.80 -0.09
N GLU A 306 -11.15 17.17 0.78
CA GLU A 306 -11.47 17.74 2.11
C GLU A 306 -12.13 19.13 2.01
N ARG A 307 -11.94 19.82 0.89
CA ARG A 307 -12.54 21.12 0.58
C ARG A 307 -13.96 21.03 -0.01
N GLY A 308 -14.42 19.83 -0.35
CA GLY A 308 -15.72 19.62 -1.00
C GLY A 308 -15.80 20.12 -2.46
N GLU A 309 -14.65 20.23 -3.13
CA GLU A 309 -14.51 20.74 -4.51
C GLU A 309 -14.30 19.62 -5.54
N LEU A 310 -14.17 18.36 -5.09
CA LEU A 310 -14.00 17.22 -5.99
C LEU A 310 -15.31 16.95 -6.72
N GLU A 311 -15.32 17.19 -8.04
CA GLU A 311 -16.42 16.78 -8.90
C GLU A 311 -16.19 15.37 -9.46
N VAL A 312 -17.13 14.46 -9.20
CA VAL A 312 -17.08 13.07 -9.72
C VAL A 312 -17.84 12.93 -11.03
N CYS A 313 -18.91 13.71 -11.21
CA CYS A 313 -19.62 13.89 -12.47
C CYS A 313 -19.93 15.38 -12.67
N PRO A 314 -20.31 15.83 -13.88
CA PRO A 314 -20.62 17.23 -14.14
C PRO A 314 -21.69 17.77 -13.16
N GLY A 315 -21.31 18.72 -12.31
CA GLY A 315 -22.18 19.31 -11.27
C GLY A 315 -22.39 18.44 -10.03
N CYS A 316 -21.65 17.34 -9.89
CA CYS A 316 -21.72 16.41 -8.76
C CYS A 316 -20.47 16.58 -7.87
N SER A 317 -20.49 17.56 -6.97
CA SER A 317 -19.42 17.68 -5.97
C SER A 317 -19.62 16.71 -4.81
N VAL A 318 -18.51 16.15 -4.34
CA VAL A 318 -18.46 15.29 -3.17
C VAL A 318 -18.49 16.14 -1.91
N ASP A 319 -19.34 15.77 -0.96
CA ASP A 319 -19.38 16.36 0.37
C ASP A 319 -19.24 15.28 1.43
N LEU A 320 -18.10 15.25 2.13
CA LEU A 320 -17.81 14.27 3.18
C LEU A 320 -18.77 14.37 4.37
N LYS A 321 -19.47 15.50 4.55
CA LYS A 321 -20.50 15.66 5.59
C LYS A 321 -21.75 14.81 5.33
N ARG A 322 -21.91 14.28 4.11
CA ARG A 322 -23.01 13.37 3.76
C ARG A 322 -22.79 11.95 4.24
N ILE A 323 -21.56 11.58 4.59
CA ILE A 323 -21.27 10.27 5.16
C ILE A 323 -22.03 10.16 6.49
N ARG A 324 -22.87 9.13 6.61
CA ARG A 324 -23.64 8.86 7.84
C ARG A 324 -23.13 7.63 8.58
N ASN A 325 -22.64 6.63 7.85
CA ASN A 325 -22.12 5.41 8.45
C ASN A 325 -20.83 5.68 9.26
N PRO A 326 -20.55 4.91 10.32
CA PRO A 326 -19.33 5.08 11.10
C PRO A 326 -18.07 4.95 10.24
N LEU A 327 -17.11 5.85 10.43
CA LEU A 327 -15.79 5.77 9.83
C LEU A 327 -14.77 5.27 10.86
N VAL A 328 -13.93 4.32 10.45
CA VAL A 328 -12.79 3.83 11.23
C VAL A 328 -11.51 4.16 10.48
N ILE A 329 -10.63 4.97 11.05
CA ILE A 329 -9.38 5.39 10.42
C ILE A 329 -8.23 4.68 11.13
N PHE A 330 -7.53 3.80 10.44
CA PHE A 330 -6.34 3.15 10.98
C PHE A 330 -5.08 3.78 10.39
N ALA A 331 -4.31 4.48 11.23
CA ALA A 331 -3.07 5.15 10.84
C ALA A 331 -1.90 4.70 11.71
N SER A 332 -0.66 4.94 11.25
CA SER A 332 0.52 4.61 12.03
C SER A 332 1.59 5.70 12.01
N GLY A 333 2.23 5.92 13.16
CA GLY A 333 3.39 6.80 13.28
C GLY A 333 4.64 6.30 12.53
N GLY A 334 4.70 5.00 12.19
CA GLY A 334 5.75 4.45 11.33
C GLY A 334 5.46 4.60 9.82
N ASP A 335 4.28 5.11 9.46
CA ASP A 335 3.84 5.29 8.08
C ASP A 335 4.38 6.60 7.49
N ASN A 336 5.36 6.48 6.60
CA ASN A 336 5.93 7.62 5.86
C ASN A 336 5.18 7.94 4.56
N ILE A 337 4.11 7.21 4.23
CA ILE A 337 3.22 7.43 3.07
C ILE A 337 1.97 8.18 3.51
N THR A 338 1.28 7.64 4.51
CA THR A 338 0.06 8.21 5.07
C THR A 338 0.19 8.31 6.60
N PRO A 339 1.04 9.23 7.09
CA PRO A 339 1.16 9.48 8.53
C PRO A 339 -0.19 9.95 9.11
N PRO A 340 -0.36 9.94 10.45
CA PRO A 340 -1.61 10.38 11.11
C PRO A 340 -2.09 11.77 10.64
N HIS A 341 -1.17 12.69 10.36
CA HIS A 341 -1.44 13.98 9.72
C HIS A 341 -2.31 13.85 8.47
N GLN A 342 -1.95 12.99 7.51
CA GLN A 342 -2.69 12.82 6.26
C GLN A 342 -3.99 12.02 6.41
N ALA A 343 -4.03 11.12 7.39
CA ALA A 343 -5.20 10.29 7.67
C ALA A 343 -6.30 11.04 8.45
N LEU A 344 -5.91 12.01 9.30
CA LEU A 344 -6.83 12.64 10.26
C LEU A 344 -7.08 14.14 10.05
N ASN A 345 -6.18 14.89 9.40
CA ASN A 345 -6.31 16.36 9.33
C ASN A 345 -7.51 16.86 8.50
N TRP A 346 -8.17 15.96 7.76
CA TRP A 346 -9.36 16.32 6.98
C TRP A 346 -10.56 16.50 7.91
N ILE A 347 -10.52 15.88 9.09
CA ILE A 347 -11.57 15.95 10.10
C ILE A 347 -11.78 17.41 10.55
N PRO A 348 -10.76 18.16 11.04
CA PRO A 348 -10.92 19.57 11.38
C PRO A 348 -11.20 20.46 10.16
N ALA A 349 -10.73 20.09 8.96
CA ALA A 349 -11.02 20.83 7.72
C ALA A 349 -12.52 20.73 7.34
N VAL A 350 -13.12 19.55 7.49
CA VAL A 350 -14.54 19.31 7.20
C VAL A 350 -15.44 19.76 8.37
N TYR A 351 -15.04 19.46 9.60
CA TYR A 351 -15.76 19.75 10.84
C TYR A 351 -14.95 20.74 11.69
N PRO A 352 -15.28 22.04 11.69
CA PRO A 352 -14.46 23.04 12.39
C PRO A 352 -14.27 22.81 13.89
N ASP A 353 -15.21 22.11 14.54
CA ASP A 353 -15.17 21.77 15.96
C ASP A 353 -15.94 20.47 16.25
N THR A 354 -15.84 19.98 17.49
CA THR A 354 -16.55 18.78 17.93
C THR A 354 -18.07 18.94 17.82
N ALA A 355 -18.60 20.14 18.03
CA ALA A 355 -20.03 20.40 17.94
C ALA A 355 -20.54 20.23 16.50
N ALA A 356 -19.77 20.67 15.49
CA ALA A 356 -20.07 20.52 14.08
C ALA A 356 -20.06 19.06 13.63
N LEU A 357 -19.09 18.26 14.11
CA LEU A 357 -19.06 16.82 13.87
C LEU A 357 -20.33 16.13 14.43
N LYS A 358 -20.67 16.45 15.68
CA LYS A 358 -21.87 15.90 16.34
C LYS A 358 -23.16 16.35 15.68
N ALA A 359 -23.24 17.61 15.26
CA ALA A 359 -24.39 18.16 14.52
C ALA A 359 -24.56 17.51 13.15
N ALA A 360 -23.48 17.02 12.55
CA ALA A 360 -23.52 16.20 11.34
C ALA A 360 -23.88 14.74 11.60
N ASP A 361 -24.22 14.34 12.83
CA ASP A 361 -24.57 12.97 13.22
C ASP A 361 -23.48 11.94 12.84
N GLN A 362 -22.23 12.39 12.78
CA GLN A 362 -21.11 11.58 12.33
C GLN A 362 -20.40 10.89 13.50
N ARG A 363 -19.98 9.65 13.27
CA ARG A 363 -19.17 8.83 14.18
C ARG A 363 -17.84 8.52 13.51
N ILE A 364 -16.76 9.08 14.03
CA ILE A 364 -15.41 8.80 13.55
C ILE A 364 -14.62 8.16 14.67
N VAL A 365 -14.06 7.00 14.39
CA VAL A 365 -13.13 6.29 15.28
C VAL A 365 -11.77 6.26 14.61
N TYR A 366 -10.71 6.56 15.34
CA TYR A 366 -9.35 6.37 14.84
C TYR A 366 -8.55 5.41 15.72
N LEU A 367 -7.66 4.65 15.09
CA LEU A 367 -6.71 3.75 15.73
C LEU A 367 -5.30 4.16 15.30
N LEU A 368 -4.40 4.34 16.27
CA LEU A 368 -3.00 4.70 16.01
C LEU A 368 -2.07 3.56 16.43
N ASN A 369 -1.31 3.01 15.48
CA ASN A 369 -0.17 2.16 15.79
C ASN A 369 1.11 3.02 15.82
N PRO A 370 1.98 2.91 16.85
CA PRO A 370 3.13 3.80 16.97
C PRO A 370 4.32 3.47 16.04
N HIS A 371 4.39 2.28 15.44
CA HIS A 371 5.64 1.77 14.86
C HIS A 371 5.53 1.16 13.46
N VAL A 372 4.34 0.70 13.07
CA VAL A 372 4.15 -0.06 11.84
C VAL A 372 4.35 0.82 10.61
N GLY A 373 5.17 0.36 9.66
CA GLY A 373 5.29 1.02 8.35
C GLY A 373 4.04 0.83 7.50
N HIS A 374 3.86 1.66 6.47
CA HIS A 374 2.70 1.67 5.57
C HIS A 374 2.21 0.26 5.17
N LEU A 375 3.08 -0.54 4.52
CA LEU A 375 2.72 -1.90 4.10
C LEU A 375 2.32 -2.79 5.26
N GLY A 376 2.98 -2.63 6.41
CA GLY A 376 2.72 -3.41 7.60
C GLY A 376 1.32 -3.18 8.17
N ILE A 377 0.65 -2.08 7.84
CA ILE A 377 -0.73 -1.82 8.25
C ILE A 377 -1.63 -2.94 7.73
N PHE A 378 -1.42 -3.43 6.50
CA PHE A 378 -2.30 -4.40 5.84
C PHE A 378 -1.68 -5.79 5.62
N VAL A 379 -0.34 -5.93 5.56
CA VAL A 379 0.32 -7.23 5.30
C VAL A 379 0.89 -7.94 6.53
N SER A 380 0.98 -7.24 7.65
CA SER A 380 1.60 -7.81 8.84
C SER A 380 0.64 -8.75 9.54
N SER A 381 1.01 -10.02 9.65
CA SER A 381 0.23 -11.01 10.41
C SER A 381 0.02 -10.57 11.87
N LYS A 382 0.99 -9.85 12.46
CA LYS A 382 0.86 -9.28 13.80
C LYS A 382 -0.27 -8.23 13.87
N VAL A 383 -0.37 -7.39 12.85
CA VAL A 383 -1.39 -6.32 12.77
C VAL A 383 -2.76 -6.90 12.41
N ALA A 384 -2.79 -7.91 11.55
CA ALA A 384 -4.00 -8.67 11.23
C ALA A 384 -4.63 -9.27 12.50
N ARG A 385 -3.85 -10.03 13.27
CA ARG A 385 -4.36 -10.78 14.43
C ARG A 385 -4.80 -9.89 15.59
N LEU A 386 -4.29 -8.67 15.70
CA LEU A 386 -4.63 -7.76 16.79
C LEU A 386 -5.52 -6.60 16.33
N GLU A 387 -5.00 -5.66 15.55
CA GLU A 387 -5.71 -4.44 15.16
C GLU A 387 -6.91 -4.72 14.23
N HIS A 388 -6.73 -5.48 13.15
CA HIS A 388 -7.83 -5.77 12.23
C HIS A 388 -8.90 -6.65 12.88
N ARG A 389 -8.50 -7.65 13.68
CA ARG A 389 -9.41 -8.43 14.51
C ARG A 389 -10.21 -7.54 15.47
N ALA A 390 -9.55 -6.63 16.19
CA ALA A 390 -10.22 -5.72 17.11
C ALA A 390 -11.23 -4.80 16.41
N ILE A 391 -10.92 -4.33 15.21
CA ILE A 391 -11.84 -3.53 14.39
C ILE A 391 -13.07 -4.37 14.01
N LEU A 392 -12.86 -5.57 13.45
CA LEU A 392 -13.94 -6.46 12.98
C LEU A 392 -14.84 -6.94 14.13
N GLU A 393 -14.26 -7.35 15.26
CA GLU A 393 -14.99 -7.72 16.48
C GLU A 393 -15.76 -6.54 17.11
N SER A 394 -15.51 -5.31 16.67
CA SER A 394 -16.15 -4.10 17.19
C SER A 394 -17.17 -3.49 16.22
N VAL A 395 -17.39 -4.06 15.04
CA VAL A 395 -18.33 -3.57 14.01
C VAL A 395 -19.72 -3.27 14.58
N GLY A 396 -20.27 -4.16 15.42
CA GLY A 396 -21.56 -3.92 16.08
C GLY A 396 -21.54 -2.70 16.99
N ASN A 397 -20.52 -2.59 17.84
CA ASN A 397 -20.37 -1.49 18.80
C ASN A 397 -20.21 -0.12 18.11
N LEU A 398 -19.58 -0.07 16.93
CA LEU A 398 -19.37 1.17 16.18
C LEU A 398 -20.68 1.83 15.77
N ASN A 399 -21.71 1.04 15.48
CA ASN A 399 -23.03 1.55 15.12
C ASN A 399 -23.78 2.18 16.30
N ASP A 400 -23.51 1.69 17.52
CA ASP A 400 -24.16 2.12 18.76
C ASP A 400 -23.50 3.34 19.42
N LEU A 401 -22.34 3.78 18.92
CA LEU A 401 -21.67 4.99 19.40
C LEU A 401 -22.54 6.22 19.14
N ALA A 402 -22.57 7.13 20.11
CA ALA A 402 -23.11 8.47 19.88
C ALA A 402 -22.25 9.22 18.83
N PRO A 403 -22.80 10.22 18.14
CA PRO A 403 -22.01 11.09 17.27
C PRO A 403 -20.83 11.71 18.03
N GLY A 404 -19.66 11.74 17.40
CA GLY A 404 -18.42 12.17 18.03
C GLY A 404 -17.17 11.60 17.38
N LEU A 405 -16.03 12.11 17.85
CA LEU A 405 -14.70 11.60 17.51
C LEU A 405 -14.21 10.71 18.65
N TYR A 406 -13.71 9.52 18.32
CA TYR A 406 -13.25 8.54 19.31
C TYR A 406 -11.88 7.99 18.92
N GLU A 407 -11.06 7.72 19.93
CA GLU A 407 -9.86 6.90 19.79
C GLU A 407 -10.15 5.47 20.23
N MET A 408 -9.88 4.51 19.36
CA MET A 408 -9.89 3.10 19.71
C MET A 408 -8.58 2.75 20.44
N ARG A 409 -8.70 2.39 21.72
CA ARG A 409 -7.61 1.83 22.53
C ARG A 409 -7.77 0.32 22.63
N ILE A 410 -6.70 -0.40 22.28
CA ILE A 410 -6.64 -1.85 22.40
C ILE A 410 -5.73 -2.18 23.58
N ASP A 411 -6.33 -2.64 24.68
CA ASP A 411 -5.59 -3.13 25.84
C ASP A 411 -5.36 -4.63 25.69
N ASN A 412 -4.11 -4.98 25.38
CA ASN A 412 -3.68 -6.37 25.33
C ASN A 412 -2.73 -6.68 26.51
N PRO A 413 -3.27 -7.05 27.69
CA PRO A 413 -2.46 -7.31 28.87
C PRO A 413 -1.54 -8.52 28.73
N THR A 414 -1.84 -9.42 27.77
CA THR A 414 -1.03 -10.62 27.52
C THR A 414 0.21 -10.34 26.68
N GLY A 415 0.19 -9.26 25.88
CA GLY A 415 1.21 -8.96 24.88
C GLY A 415 1.23 -9.92 23.69
N ASP A 416 0.36 -10.94 23.67
CA ASP A 416 0.23 -11.91 22.58
C ASP A 416 -0.58 -11.28 21.44
N PRO A 417 -0.03 -11.10 20.23
CA PRO A 417 -0.78 -10.55 19.11
C PRO A 417 -1.88 -11.48 18.60
N ASP A 418 -1.89 -12.76 18.96
CA ASP A 418 -2.91 -13.74 18.55
C ASP A 418 -3.92 -14.02 19.65
N CYS A 419 -4.52 -12.95 20.18
CA CYS A 419 -5.51 -13.04 21.25
C CYS A 419 -6.92 -12.70 20.74
N HIS A 420 -7.94 -13.22 21.42
CA HIS A 420 -9.37 -12.98 21.14
C HIS A 420 -10.05 -12.34 22.34
N LYS A 421 -11.18 -11.64 22.15
CA LYS A 421 -12.01 -11.27 23.32
C LYS A 421 -12.35 -12.54 24.15
N PRO A 422 -12.14 -12.52 25.49
CA PRO A 422 -11.85 -11.36 26.35
C PRO A 422 -10.37 -11.13 26.70
N GLN A 423 -9.42 -11.81 26.05
CA GLN A 423 -7.98 -11.70 26.33
C GLN A 423 -7.39 -10.32 26.01
N PHE A 424 -7.99 -9.58 25.05
CA PHE A 424 -7.81 -8.15 24.87
C PHE A 424 -9.13 -7.40 25.07
N GLN A 425 -9.04 -6.12 25.43
CA GLN A 425 -10.20 -5.24 25.58
C GLN A 425 -10.08 -4.06 24.61
N VAL A 426 -11.19 -3.73 23.95
CA VAL A 426 -11.32 -2.50 23.14
C VAL A 426 -12.08 -1.47 23.94
N ARG A 427 -11.53 -0.24 24.02
CA ARG A 427 -12.18 0.92 24.62
C ARG A 427 -12.24 2.05 23.59
N PHE A 428 -13.36 2.77 23.58
CA PHE A 428 -13.53 3.97 22.77
C PHE A 428 -13.43 5.19 23.68
N GLU A 429 -12.35 5.95 23.56
CA GLU A 429 -12.13 7.17 24.31
C GLU A 429 -12.62 8.35 23.48
N GLU A 430 -13.58 9.13 23.99
CA GLU A 430 -14.05 10.33 23.29
C GLU A 430 -12.93 11.38 23.22
N ARG A 431 -12.76 11.97 22.04
CA ARG A 431 -11.75 12.97 21.71
C ARG A 431 -12.43 14.20 21.13
N ARG A 432 -11.70 15.31 21.10
CA ARG A 432 -12.18 16.55 20.50
C ARG A 432 -11.54 16.75 19.14
N VAL A 433 -12.32 17.22 18.17
CA VAL A 433 -11.79 17.58 16.85
C VAL A 433 -10.72 18.67 16.96
N GLU A 434 -10.90 19.58 17.91
CA GLU A 434 -9.99 20.67 18.25
C GLU A 434 -8.65 20.17 18.80
N ASP A 435 -8.53 18.91 19.22
CA ASP A 435 -7.26 18.31 19.64
C ASP A 435 -6.42 17.80 18.44
N LEU A 436 -6.99 17.77 17.23
CA LEU A 436 -6.28 17.47 15.98
C LEU A 436 -5.63 18.75 15.42
N ASP A 437 -4.64 19.28 16.15
CA ASP A 437 -3.91 20.49 15.79
C ASP A 437 -2.64 20.15 14.98
N PHE A 438 -2.78 20.08 13.65
CA PHE A 438 -1.68 19.82 12.73
C PHE A 438 -1.24 21.10 12.01
N PRO A 439 0.04 21.25 11.63
CA PRO A 439 0.53 22.46 10.95
C PRO A 439 -0.20 22.73 9.63
N ASP A 440 -0.72 23.95 9.47
CA ASP A 440 -1.29 24.40 8.20
C ASP A 440 -0.18 24.73 7.19
N GLN A 441 -0.24 24.07 6.03
CA GLN A 441 0.67 24.30 4.91
C GLN A 441 -0.07 24.73 3.63
N ALA A 442 -1.39 24.94 3.70
CA ALA A 442 -2.22 25.24 2.55
C ALA A 442 -1.68 26.38 1.66
N PRO A 443 -1.18 27.52 2.19
CA PRO A 443 -0.70 28.61 1.33
C PRO A 443 0.43 28.22 0.37
N ALA A 444 1.37 27.37 0.82
CA ALA A 444 2.47 26.92 -0.03
C ALA A 444 1.97 25.97 -1.14
N PHE A 445 1.03 25.08 -0.80
CA PHE A 445 0.45 24.15 -1.77
C PHE A 445 -0.55 24.79 -2.72
N GLU A 446 -1.15 25.91 -2.37
CA GLU A 446 -1.94 26.72 -3.30
C GLU A 446 -1.08 27.25 -4.46
N GLY A 447 0.16 27.68 -4.18
CA GLY A 447 1.14 28.03 -5.21
C GLY A 447 1.50 26.83 -6.10
N VAL A 448 1.63 25.64 -5.52
CA VAL A 448 1.86 24.38 -6.27
C VAL A 448 0.68 24.07 -7.19
N ARG A 449 -0.57 24.19 -6.69
CA ARG A 449 -1.79 23.97 -7.47
C ARG A 449 -1.83 24.91 -8.67
N ALA A 450 -1.64 26.22 -8.46
CA ALA A 450 -1.66 27.21 -9.53
C ALA A 450 -0.57 26.94 -10.60
N LEU A 451 0.65 26.61 -10.17
CA LEU A 451 1.73 26.25 -11.09
C LEU A 451 1.40 24.97 -11.88
N SER A 452 0.83 23.96 -11.21
CA SER A 452 0.43 22.71 -11.84
C SER A 452 -0.61 22.95 -12.94
N GLU A 453 -1.67 23.69 -12.64
CA GLU A 453 -2.73 24.02 -13.62
C GLU A 453 -2.15 24.74 -14.85
N HIS A 454 -1.22 25.67 -14.62
CA HIS A 454 -0.52 26.36 -15.70
C HIS A 454 0.32 25.40 -16.56
N ASN A 455 1.13 24.54 -15.94
CA ASN A 455 2.00 23.60 -16.65
C ASN A 455 1.19 22.54 -17.42
N VAL A 456 0.10 22.05 -16.84
CA VAL A 456 -0.84 21.14 -17.53
C VAL A 456 -1.43 21.83 -18.74
N ALA A 457 -1.90 23.08 -18.62
CA ALA A 457 -2.45 23.84 -19.73
C ALA A 457 -1.42 24.04 -20.86
N LEU A 458 -0.16 24.37 -20.52
CA LEU A 458 0.92 24.49 -21.49
C LEU A 458 1.21 23.16 -22.18
N TYR A 459 1.31 22.08 -21.42
CA TYR A 459 1.56 20.74 -21.95
C TYR A 459 0.44 20.33 -22.91
N GLU A 460 -0.82 20.33 -22.46
CA GLU A 460 -1.96 19.87 -23.26
C GLU A 460 -2.21 20.73 -24.51
N THR A 461 -1.87 22.02 -24.45
CA THR A 461 -2.03 22.92 -25.60
C THR A 461 -0.91 22.77 -26.62
N PHE A 462 0.35 22.71 -26.18
CA PHE A 462 1.50 22.88 -27.07
C PHE A 462 2.34 21.63 -27.30
N VAL A 463 2.39 20.69 -26.34
CA VAL A 463 3.31 19.54 -26.36
C VAL A 463 2.55 18.23 -26.52
N GLY A 464 1.51 18.01 -25.72
CA GLY A 464 0.69 16.79 -25.69
C GLY A 464 0.17 16.35 -27.07
N PRO A 465 -0.34 17.24 -27.94
CA PRO A 465 -0.78 16.84 -29.27
C PRO A 465 0.34 16.22 -30.12
N TRP A 466 1.58 16.69 -29.99
CA TRP A 466 2.72 16.12 -30.70
C TRP A 466 3.17 14.79 -30.08
N VAL A 467 3.18 14.69 -28.74
CA VAL A 467 3.49 13.43 -28.06
C VAL A 467 2.51 12.36 -28.51
N ARG A 468 1.19 12.63 -28.42
CA ARG A 468 0.14 11.71 -28.87
C ARG A 468 0.24 11.37 -30.36
N PHE A 469 0.68 12.30 -31.20
CA PHE A 469 0.88 12.06 -32.63
C PHE A 469 2.04 11.09 -32.91
N TYR A 470 3.13 11.15 -32.14
CA TYR A 470 4.31 10.28 -32.32
C TYR A 470 4.25 8.98 -31.50
N THR A 471 3.45 8.91 -30.45
CA THR A 471 3.23 7.68 -29.70
C THR A 471 2.50 6.66 -30.56
N THR A 472 2.99 5.41 -30.52
CA THR A 472 2.36 4.25 -31.13
C THR A 472 2.18 3.15 -30.08
N PRO A 473 1.28 2.18 -30.28
CA PRO A 473 1.14 1.04 -29.37
C PRO A 473 2.46 0.28 -29.17
N TRP A 474 3.30 0.21 -30.21
CA TRP A 474 4.61 -0.45 -30.13
C TRP A 474 5.62 0.35 -29.30
N SER A 475 5.70 1.68 -29.48
CA SER A 475 6.60 2.50 -28.67
C SER A 475 6.18 2.54 -27.20
N ALA A 476 4.87 2.57 -26.93
CA ALA A 476 4.33 2.51 -25.58
C ALA A 476 4.67 1.19 -24.89
N GLU A 477 4.47 0.06 -25.58
CA GLU A 477 4.86 -1.25 -25.06
C GLU A 477 6.37 -1.38 -24.87
N ALA A 478 7.18 -0.85 -25.79
CA ALA A 478 8.63 -0.84 -25.64
C ALA A 478 9.07 -0.02 -24.41
N LEU A 479 8.48 1.16 -24.18
CA LEU A 479 8.76 1.98 -23.00
C LEU A 479 8.38 1.25 -21.70
N ARG A 480 7.22 0.59 -21.68
CA ARG A 480 6.75 -0.22 -20.55
C ARG A 480 7.73 -1.36 -20.23
N GLN A 481 8.17 -2.10 -21.24
CA GLN A 481 9.08 -3.23 -21.08
C GLN A 481 10.50 -2.79 -20.68
N LEU A 482 10.96 -1.65 -21.20
CA LEU A 482 12.27 -1.08 -20.89
C LEU A 482 12.30 -0.28 -19.58
N HIS A 483 11.16 -0.16 -18.89
CA HIS A 483 11.09 0.53 -17.61
C HIS A 483 12.07 -0.10 -16.60
N PRO A 484 12.93 0.68 -15.92
CA PRO A 484 13.99 0.16 -15.04
C PRO A 484 13.49 -0.83 -13.99
N ALA A 485 12.31 -0.59 -13.42
CA ALA A 485 11.68 -1.49 -12.46
C ALA A 485 11.42 -2.90 -13.02
N ARG A 486 11.19 -3.06 -14.33
CA ARG A 486 11.07 -4.39 -14.96
C ARG A 486 12.43 -4.92 -15.38
N THR A 487 13.23 -4.13 -16.10
CA THR A 487 14.49 -4.62 -16.68
C THR A 487 15.50 -5.06 -15.63
N SER A 488 15.56 -4.39 -14.48
CA SER A 488 16.44 -4.76 -13.36
C SER A 488 16.11 -6.13 -12.76
N ARG A 489 14.88 -6.61 -12.95
CA ARG A 489 14.41 -7.92 -12.50
C ARG A 489 14.55 -8.96 -13.60
N LEU A 490 14.08 -8.61 -14.80
CA LEU A 490 14.12 -9.49 -15.98
C LEU A 490 15.54 -9.90 -16.36
N MET A 491 16.55 -9.06 -16.10
CA MET A 491 17.95 -9.40 -16.36
C MET A 491 18.45 -10.65 -15.61
N PHE A 492 17.75 -11.10 -14.56
CA PHE A 492 18.06 -12.34 -13.84
C PHE A 492 17.30 -13.57 -14.37
N SER A 493 16.32 -13.42 -15.26
CA SER A 493 15.61 -14.56 -15.84
C SER A 493 16.49 -15.34 -16.82
N GLU A 494 16.24 -16.64 -16.94
CA GLU A 494 16.94 -17.49 -17.91
C GLU A 494 16.66 -17.08 -19.36
N ARG A 495 15.49 -16.48 -19.62
CA ARG A 495 15.07 -16.04 -20.96
C ARG A 495 15.87 -14.85 -21.46
N PHE A 496 16.24 -13.92 -20.57
CA PHE A 496 17.00 -12.72 -20.94
C PHE A 496 18.51 -12.91 -20.72
N SER A 497 18.90 -13.72 -19.73
CA SER A 497 20.28 -14.00 -19.36
C SER A 497 20.54 -15.51 -19.36
N PRO A 498 20.91 -16.12 -20.50
CA PRO A 498 21.08 -17.58 -20.61
C PRO A 498 22.12 -18.19 -19.65
N TRP A 499 23.06 -17.39 -19.15
CA TRP A 499 24.05 -17.84 -18.16
C TRP A 499 23.44 -18.15 -16.79
N MET A 500 22.21 -17.68 -16.52
CA MET A 500 21.47 -17.96 -15.28
C MET A 500 21.08 -19.44 -15.14
N THR A 501 20.97 -20.19 -16.25
CA THR A 501 20.82 -21.65 -16.18
C THR A 501 22.03 -22.32 -15.51
N GLY A 502 23.23 -21.74 -15.67
CA GLY A 502 24.42 -22.18 -14.94
C GLY A 502 24.34 -21.88 -13.44
N VAL A 503 23.71 -20.77 -13.04
CA VAL A 503 23.47 -20.42 -11.64
C VAL A 503 22.54 -21.43 -10.98
N LYS A 504 21.46 -21.82 -11.66
CA LYS A 504 20.55 -22.87 -11.19
C LYS A 504 21.28 -24.18 -10.92
N TRP A 505 22.09 -24.63 -11.88
CA TRP A 505 22.90 -25.84 -11.71
C TRP A 505 23.88 -25.73 -10.52
N LEU A 506 24.54 -24.59 -10.35
CA LEU A 506 25.39 -24.34 -9.18
C LEU A 506 24.59 -24.34 -7.87
N ALA A 507 23.38 -23.79 -7.88
CA ALA A 507 22.50 -23.73 -6.70
C ALA A 507 22.10 -25.14 -6.24
N GLU A 508 21.79 -26.04 -7.17
CA GLU A 508 21.51 -27.46 -6.91
C GLU A 508 22.74 -28.18 -6.31
N MET A 509 23.96 -27.84 -6.74
CA MET A 509 25.18 -28.41 -6.17
C MET A 509 25.45 -27.96 -4.73
N VAL A 510 25.20 -26.68 -4.42
CA VAL A 510 25.48 -26.12 -3.09
C VAL A 510 24.37 -26.39 -2.07
N GLU A 511 23.26 -26.96 -2.50
CA GLU A 511 22.17 -27.39 -1.60
C GLU A 511 22.62 -28.43 -0.58
N THR A 512 23.58 -29.28 -0.96
CA THR A 512 24.20 -30.30 -0.10
C THR A 512 25.42 -29.82 0.68
N ALA A 513 25.79 -28.53 0.55
CA ALA A 513 26.95 -27.98 1.24
C ALA A 513 26.71 -27.93 2.77
N PRO A 514 27.79 -27.96 3.59
CA PRO A 514 27.69 -27.97 5.04
C PRO A 514 26.88 -26.81 5.62
N ALA A 515 26.43 -26.99 6.87
CA ALA A 515 25.62 -26.02 7.61
C ALA A 515 26.24 -24.60 7.62
N PRO A 516 25.39 -23.55 7.72
CA PRO A 516 25.84 -22.17 7.78
C PRO A 516 26.93 -21.94 8.83
N VAL A 517 27.87 -21.04 8.54
CA VAL A 517 28.85 -20.60 9.54
C VAL A 517 28.15 -19.79 10.62
N ASP A 518 28.50 -20.05 11.88
CA ASP A 518 27.94 -19.35 13.04
C ASP A 518 28.06 -17.81 12.89
N SER A 519 26.99 -17.10 13.24
CA SER A 519 26.95 -15.63 13.28
C SER A 519 27.99 -15.04 14.22
N ASP A 520 28.44 -15.80 15.22
CA ASP A 520 29.43 -15.35 16.20
C ASP A 520 30.88 -15.35 15.66
N THR A 521 31.09 -15.79 14.42
CA THR A 521 32.42 -15.71 13.80
C THR A 521 32.83 -14.26 13.48
N PRO A 522 34.12 -13.90 13.65
CA PRO A 522 34.60 -12.54 13.37
C PRO A 522 34.30 -12.06 11.93
N TYR A 523 34.29 -12.96 10.95
CA TYR A 523 34.00 -12.63 9.56
C TYR A 523 32.53 -12.29 9.33
N ARG A 524 31.59 -13.01 9.97
CA ARG A 524 30.16 -12.68 9.90
C ARG A 524 29.84 -11.38 10.62
N GLN A 525 30.47 -11.13 11.77
CA GLN A 525 30.35 -9.84 12.46
C GLN A 525 30.86 -8.69 11.60
N TRP A 526 32.01 -8.87 10.93
CA TRP A 526 32.55 -7.86 10.02
C TRP A 526 31.63 -7.63 8.80
N GLU A 527 31.07 -8.68 8.21
CA GLU A 527 30.08 -8.59 7.13
C GLU A 527 28.86 -7.77 7.56
N THR A 528 28.30 -8.04 8.74
CA THR A 528 27.18 -7.28 9.32
C THR A 528 27.55 -5.82 9.55
N LEU A 529 28.73 -5.53 10.12
CA LEU A 529 29.18 -4.15 10.32
C LEU A 529 29.33 -3.38 9.00
N VAL A 530 29.85 -4.03 7.95
CA VAL A 530 29.95 -3.43 6.62
C VAL A 530 28.57 -3.16 6.05
N SER A 531 27.65 -4.11 6.18
CA SER A 531 26.27 -3.95 5.75
C SER A 531 25.56 -2.82 6.47
N ASP A 532 25.68 -2.75 7.81
CA ASP A 532 25.12 -1.69 8.64
C ASP A 532 25.70 -0.33 8.25
N SER A 533 26.99 -0.25 7.96
CA SER A 533 27.63 0.99 7.48
C SER A 533 27.08 1.45 6.12
N ILE A 534 26.85 0.52 5.18
CA ILE A 534 26.24 0.84 3.88
C ILE A 534 24.79 1.30 4.10
N ALA A 535 24.02 0.58 4.90
CA ALA A 535 22.65 0.92 5.24
C ALA A 535 22.56 2.33 5.87
N SER A 536 23.35 2.62 6.90
CA SER A 536 23.39 3.95 7.53
C SER A 536 23.82 5.05 6.56
N THR A 537 24.74 4.77 5.62
CA THR A 537 25.15 5.74 4.60
C THR A 537 23.99 6.05 3.64
N LEU A 538 23.25 5.03 3.22
CA LEU A 538 22.07 5.19 2.36
C LEU A 538 20.90 5.87 3.10
N GLU A 539 20.70 5.58 4.38
CA GLU A 539 19.73 6.27 5.23
C GLU A 539 20.08 7.76 5.34
N LEU A 540 21.35 8.09 5.62
CA LEU A 540 21.82 9.48 5.65
C LEU A 540 21.67 10.19 4.30
N ALA A 541 21.95 9.49 3.19
CA ALA A 541 21.75 10.04 1.86
C ALA A 541 20.26 10.33 1.58
N GLY A 542 19.37 9.43 1.99
CA GLY A 542 17.92 9.61 1.91
C GLY A 542 17.44 10.81 2.72
N THR A 543 17.81 10.89 4.00
CA THR A 543 17.41 12.02 4.87
C THR A 543 17.97 13.35 4.38
N THR A 544 19.22 13.37 3.89
CA THR A 544 19.83 14.56 3.29
C THR A 544 19.08 15.02 2.04
N ARG A 545 18.72 14.08 1.15
CA ARG A 545 17.89 14.39 -0.03
C ARG A 545 16.56 15.01 0.39
N ASP A 546 15.89 14.40 1.36
CA ASP A 546 14.56 14.85 1.82
C ASP A 546 14.64 16.26 2.43
N SER A 547 15.69 16.54 3.22
CA SER A 547 15.95 17.90 3.72
C SER A 547 16.23 18.91 2.61
N VAL A 548 16.96 18.54 1.56
CA VAL A 548 17.19 19.41 0.39
C VAL A 548 15.89 19.68 -0.36
N TYR A 549 15.00 18.69 -0.48
CA TYR A 549 13.68 18.87 -1.07
C TYR A 549 12.81 19.80 -0.24
N GLU A 550 12.80 19.67 1.09
CA GLU A 550 12.10 20.60 1.99
C GLU A 550 12.62 22.03 1.84
N MET A 551 13.95 22.23 1.87
CA MET A 551 14.55 23.55 1.70
C MET A 551 14.20 24.17 0.33
N GLY A 552 14.28 23.37 -0.74
CA GLY A 552 13.91 23.80 -2.09
C GLY A 552 12.43 24.18 -2.18
N PHE A 553 11.55 23.38 -1.59
CA PHE A 553 10.12 23.64 -1.55
C PHE A 553 9.80 24.94 -0.79
N HIS A 554 10.36 25.12 0.40
CA HIS A 554 10.17 26.35 1.17
C HIS A 554 10.77 27.58 0.47
N SER A 555 11.89 27.43 -0.24
CA SER A 555 12.46 28.53 -1.02
C SER A 555 11.58 28.95 -2.20
N LEU A 556 10.86 28.00 -2.82
CA LEU A 556 10.01 28.27 -3.98
C LEU A 556 8.62 28.76 -3.58
N TYR A 557 8.04 28.18 -2.52
CA TYR A 557 6.63 28.37 -2.14
C TYR A 557 6.42 29.00 -0.77
N GLY A 558 7.45 29.09 0.07
CA GLY A 558 7.35 29.63 1.44
C GLY A 558 7.53 31.16 1.56
N GLY A 559 7.81 31.87 0.47
CA GLY A 559 7.97 33.33 0.44
C GLY A 559 6.70 34.08 0.02
N GLY A 560 6.60 35.37 0.38
CA GLY A 560 5.40 36.19 0.22
C GLY A 560 4.92 36.47 -1.21
N TRP A 561 5.66 36.05 -2.25
CA TRP A 561 5.25 36.18 -3.65
C TRP A 561 3.95 35.44 -3.97
N TRP A 562 3.65 34.36 -3.24
CA TRP A 562 2.41 33.61 -3.38
C TRP A 562 1.31 34.04 -2.40
N SER A 563 1.64 34.79 -1.34
CA SER A 563 0.68 35.30 -0.37
C SER A 563 0.14 36.71 -0.68
N GLU A 564 0.72 37.43 -1.65
CA GLU A 564 0.36 38.81 -1.99
C GLU A 564 -0.56 38.95 -3.23
N ASN A 565 -1.02 37.84 -3.81
CA ASN A 565 -1.93 37.86 -4.98
C ASN A 565 -3.40 37.49 -4.64
N GLU A 566 -3.81 37.65 -3.38
CA GLU A 566 -5.24 37.62 -2.99
C GLU A 566 -5.94 38.98 -3.15
#